data_AF-B7P936-F1
#
_entry.id   AF-B7P936-F1
#
_cell.length_a   1.000
_cell.length_b   1.000
_cell.length_c   1.000
_cell.angle_alpha   90.00
_cell.angle_beta   90.00
_cell.angle_gamma   90.00
#
_symmetry.space_group_name_H-M   'P 1'
#
loop_
_entity.id
_entity.type
_entity.pdbx_description
1 polymer ?
#
loop_
_entity_poly.entity_id
_entity_poly.type
_entity_poly.pdbx_seq_one_letter_code
_entity_poly.pdbx_strand_id
1 'polypeptide(L)'
;VAAMDILCKRPTTTSAPHPADPSRRLFLAFDHCHIIKNVRSQFLVKEIGGQKEISAAPLKQLYKMQQGSTVKPIRFLTREHLYPSNMEKMSVRPAVQIFSPPVTAALQYLKDQ
;
A
#
# COMPACT_ATOMS: atom_id res chain seq x y z
N VAL A 1 -22.71 -6.27 -15.41
CA VAL A 1 -21.40 -6.82 -15.88
C VAL A 1 -20.38 -5.70 -15.77
N ALA A 2 -19.29 -5.87 -15.02
CA ALA A 2 -18.31 -4.78 -14.87
C ALA A 2 -17.56 -4.58 -16.20
N ALA A 3 -17.21 -3.34 -16.54
CA ALA A 3 -16.48 -3.03 -17.78
C ALA A 3 -15.19 -3.86 -17.93
N MET A 4 -14.52 -4.18 -16.81
CA MET A 4 -13.34 -5.04 -16.80
C MET A 4 -13.66 -6.51 -17.13
N ASP A 5 -14.83 -7.03 -16.79
CA ASP A 5 -15.21 -8.41 -17.17
C ASP A 5 -15.37 -8.53 -18.69
N ILE A 6 -15.91 -7.47 -19.31
CA ILE A 6 -16.11 -7.38 -20.77
C ILE A 6 -14.76 -7.22 -21.49
N LEU A 7 -13.88 -6.36 -20.96
CA LEU A 7 -12.57 -6.08 -21.56
C LEU A 7 -11.57 -7.21 -21.36
N CYS A 8 -11.55 -7.85 -20.18
CA CYS A 8 -10.57 -8.87 -19.85
C CYS A 8 -11.00 -10.27 -20.34
N LYS A 9 -12.30 -10.55 -20.50
CA LYS A 9 -12.87 -11.85 -20.89
C LYS A 9 -12.46 -13.06 -20.02
N ARG A 10 -11.47 -12.94 -19.12
CA ARG A 10 -10.88 -13.89 -18.15
C ARG A 10 -10.01 -13.13 -17.12
N PRO A 11 -9.56 -13.75 -16.00
CA PRO A 11 -8.91 -13.01 -14.90
C PRO A 11 -7.48 -12.49 -15.13
N THR A 12 -6.89 -12.58 -16.32
CA THR A 12 -5.42 -12.41 -16.48
C THR A 12 -4.95 -11.72 -17.76
N THR A 13 -5.82 -11.12 -18.56
CA THR A 13 -5.39 -10.36 -19.74
C THR A 13 -5.08 -8.91 -19.36
N THR A 14 -3.88 -8.45 -19.69
CA THR A 14 -3.41 -7.05 -19.45
C THR A 14 -3.57 -6.17 -20.68
N SER A 15 -4.09 -6.72 -21.78
CA SER A 15 -4.35 -5.99 -23.01
C SER A 15 -5.47 -6.63 -23.82
N ALA A 16 -6.10 -5.84 -24.69
CA ALA A 16 -7.13 -6.25 -25.63
C ALA A 16 -6.82 -5.67 -27.03
N PRO A 17 -7.26 -6.31 -28.13
CA PRO A 17 -7.13 -5.73 -29.47
C PRO A 17 -7.97 -4.45 -29.58
N HIS A 18 -7.49 -3.47 -30.34
CA HIS A 18 -8.25 -2.26 -30.62
C HIS A 18 -9.49 -2.61 -31.47
N PRO A 19 -10.70 -2.12 -31.13
CA PRO A 19 -11.93 -2.55 -31.77
C PRO A 19 -12.00 -2.21 -33.27
N ALA A 20 -11.29 -1.17 -33.71
CA ALA A 20 -11.22 -0.77 -35.13
C ALA A 20 -9.95 -1.24 -35.87
N ASP A 21 -8.92 -1.74 -35.17
CA ASP A 21 -7.65 -2.16 -35.79
C ASP A 21 -6.99 -3.27 -34.96
N PRO A 22 -7.17 -4.54 -35.33
CA PRO A 22 -6.63 -5.67 -34.57
C PRO A 22 -5.10 -5.69 -34.44
N SER A 23 -4.36 -4.96 -35.29
CA SER A 23 -2.90 -4.87 -35.20
C SER A 23 -2.44 -4.04 -33.99
N ARG A 24 -3.31 -3.16 -33.47
CA ARG A 24 -3.03 -2.30 -32.32
C ARG A 24 -3.58 -2.92 -31.04
N ARG A 25 -2.82 -2.83 -29.95
CA ARG A 25 -3.24 -3.28 -28.61
C ARG A 25 -3.59 -2.12 -27.71
N LEU A 26 -4.66 -2.29 -26.95
CA LEU A 26 -5.05 -1.45 -25.82
C LEU A 26 -4.53 -2.11 -24.54
N PHE A 27 -3.66 -1.43 -23.81
CA PHE A 27 -3.14 -1.92 -22.54
C PHE A 27 -4.01 -1.43 -21.39
N LEU A 28 -4.28 -2.33 -20.44
CA LEU A 28 -5.04 -2.00 -19.25
C LEU A 28 -4.09 -1.40 -18.21
N ALA A 29 -4.38 -0.17 -17.79
CA ALA A 29 -3.69 0.49 -16.69
C ALA A 29 -4.65 0.64 -15.51
N PHE A 30 -4.15 0.32 -14.32
CA PHE A 30 -4.87 0.52 -13.08
C PHE A 30 -4.29 1.74 -12.37
N ASP A 31 -5.15 2.52 -11.70
CA ASP A 31 -4.67 3.64 -10.91
C ASP A 31 -3.83 3.15 -9.72
N HIS A 32 -2.52 3.37 -9.82
CA HIS A 32 -1.55 3.03 -8.79
C HIS A 32 -1.87 3.67 -7.44
N CYS A 33 -2.46 4.87 -7.43
CA CYS A 33 -2.84 5.58 -6.19
C CYS A 33 -3.92 4.80 -5.43
N HIS A 34 -4.89 4.23 -6.15
CA HIS A 34 -5.93 3.41 -5.54
C HIS A 34 -5.39 2.05 -5.09
N ILE A 35 -4.49 1.45 -5.87
CA ILE A 35 -3.83 0.19 -5.47
C ILE A 35 -3.08 0.38 -4.15
N ILE A 36 -2.20 1.38 -4.04
CA ILE A 36 -1.40 1.56 -2.82
C ILE A 36 -2.25 1.92 -1.60
N LYS A 37 -3.33 2.70 -1.79
CA LYS A 37 -4.29 3.00 -0.72
C LYS A 37 -5.01 1.74 -0.22
N ASN A 38 -5.37 0.84 -1.13
CA ASN A 38 -6.01 -0.43 -0.78
C ASN A 38 -5.03 -1.36 -0.06
N VAL A 39 -3.80 -1.49 -0.57
CA VAL A 39 -2.73 -2.26 0.08
C VAL A 39 -2.49 -1.75 1.50
N ARG A 40 -2.32 -0.43 1.69
CA ARG A 40 -2.20 0.21 3.01
C ARG A 40 -3.39 -0.14 3.90
N SER A 41 -4.63 0.03 3.42
CA SER A 41 -5.83 -0.25 4.22
C SER A 41 -5.91 -1.72 4.66
N GLN A 42 -5.58 -2.67 3.79
CA GLN A 42 -5.56 -4.09 4.16
C GLN A 42 -4.43 -4.41 5.15
N PHE A 43 -3.23 -3.88 4.90
CA PHE A 43 -2.06 -4.07 5.75
C PHE A 43 -2.25 -3.58 7.20
N LEU A 44 -2.99 -2.48 7.40
CA LEU A 44 -3.24 -1.93 8.74
C LEU A 44 -4.26 -2.72 9.57
N VAL A 45 -5.17 -3.46 8.90
CA VAL A 45 -6.33 -4.13 9.50
C VAL A 45 -6.12 -5.64 9.62
N LYS A 46 -5.44 -6.25 8.66
CA LYS A 46 -5.33 -7.71 8.54
C LYS A 46 -3.89 -8.17 8.67
N GLU A 47 -3.75 -9.38 9.18
CA GLU A 47 -2.54 -10.17 9.05
C GLU A 47 -2.54 -10.85 7.68
N ILE A 48 -1.44 -10.70 6.95
CA ILE A 48 -1.28 -11.22 5.59
C ILE A 48 -0.23 -12.33 5.64
N GLY A 49 -0.35 -13.38 4.83
CA GLY A 49 0.75 -14.35 4.63
C GLY A 49 0.67 -15.66 5.42
N GLY A 50 -0.43 -15.93 6.12
CA GLY A 50 -0.67 -17.24 6.76
C GLY A 50 0.40 -17.58 7.81
N GLN A 51 1.24 -18.57 7.54
CA GLN A 51 2.31 -19.01 8.45
C GLN A 51 3.45 -17.98 8.64
N LYS A 52 3.67 -17.09 7.67
CA LYS A 52 4.61 -15.97 7.78
C LYS A 52 3.79 -14.70 7.90
N GLU A 53 3.39 -14.41 9.13
CA GLU A 53 2.53 -13.27 9.45
C GLU A 53 3.23 -11.95 9.07
N ILE A 54 2.60 -11.21 8.16
CA ILE A 54 2.95 -9.84 7.81
C ILE A 54 1.86 -8.96 8.41
N SER A 55 2.22 -8.16 9.41
CA SER A 55 1.30 -7.28 10.10
C SER A 55 1.91 -5.90 10.32
N ALA A 56 1.05 -4.89 10.55
CA ALA A 56 1.46 -3.54 10.87
C ALA A 56 1.94 -3.36 12.34
N ALA A 57 2.04 -4.44 13.11
CA ALA A 57 2.41 -4.38 14.53
C ALA A 57 3.80 -3.76 14.78
N PRO A 58 4.88 -4.12 14.04
CA PRO A 58 6.19 -3.49 14.21
C PRO A 58 6.17 -2.00 13.93
N LEU A 59 5.39 -1.56 12.94
CA LEU A 59 5.23 -0.14 12.62
C LEU A 59 4.49 0.62 13.72
N LYS A 60 3.45 0.02 14.31
CA LYS A 60 2.74 0.59 15.47
C LYS A 60 3.66 0.68 16.69
N GLN A 61 4.54 -0.30 16.89
CA GLN A 61 5.55 -0.27 17.95
C GLN A 61 6.57 0.85 17.72
N LEU A 62 7.12 0.97 16.51
CA LEU A 62 8.02 2.06 16.15
C LEU A 62 7.39 3.44 16.40
N TYR A 63 6.12 3.62 16.04
CA TYR A 63 5.39 4.85 16.32
C TYR A 63 5.26 5.15 17.82
N LYS A 64 5.04 4.14 18.66
CA LYS A 64 5.01 4.31 20.13
C LYS A 64 6.38 4.66 20.68
N MET A 65 7.44 3.97 20.24
CA MET A 65 8.82 4.20 20.69
C MET A 65 9.27 5.64 20.41
N GLN A 66 8.93 6.19 19.24
CA GLN A 66 9.32 7.56 18.87
C GLN A 66 8.52 8.66 19.59
N GLN A 67 7.43 8.36 20.31
CA GLN A 67 6.66 9.40 21.04
C GLN A 67 7.44 9.97 22.22
N GLY A 68 8.28 9.16 22.88
CA GLY A 68 9.11 9.58 24.01
C GLY A 68 10.54 9.99 23.63
N SER A 69 10.92 9.89 22.34
CA SER A 69 12.28 10.15 21.91
C SER A 69 12.48 11.60 21.47
N THR A 70 13.57 12.22 21.92
CA THR A 70 14.04 13.52 21.44
C THR A 70 14.38 13.49 19.94
N VAL A 71 14.94 12.37 19.47
CA VAL A 71 15.30 12.16 18.07
C VAL A 71 14.42 11.07 17.48
N LYS A 72 13.58 11.44 16.51
CA LYS A 72 12.65 10.52 15.84
C LYS A 72 13.31 9.90 14.62
N PRO A 73 13.44 8.56 14.54
CA PRO A 73 13.97 7.88 13.35
C PRO A 73 13.14 8.19 12.10
N ILE A 74 11.82 8.37 12.26
CA ILE A 74 10.90 8.67 11.15
C ILE A 74 10.03 9.88 11.49
N ARG A 75 10.50 11.07 11.11
CA ARG A 75 9.82 12.34 11.43
C ARG A 75 8.40 12.48 10.90
N PHE A 76 8.08 11.81 9.78
CA PHE A 76 6.77 11.92 9.13
C PHE A 76 5.76 10.88 9.59
N LEU A 77 6.16 9.90 10.42
CA LEU A 77 5.24 8.85 10.89
C LEU A 77 4.30 9.43 11.95
N THR A 78 3.09 9.78 11.52
CA THR A 78 2.04 10.34 12.38
C THR A 78 0.92 9.35 12.65
N ARG A 79 -0.03 9.73 13.52
CA ARG A 79 -1.24 8.94 13.79
C ARG A 79 -2.03 8.66 12.51
N GLU A 80 -2.11 9.60 11.57
CA GLU A 80 -2.82 9.48 10.30
C GLU A 80 -2.30 8.34 9.41
N HIS A 81 -1.02 7.98 9.56
CA HIS A 81 -0.43 6.86 8.83
C HIS A 81 -0.97 5.52 9.35
N LEU A 82 -1.12 5.39 10.67
CA LEU A 82 -1.46 4.12 11.33
C LEU A 82 -2.95 3.94 11.60
N TYR A 83 -3.65 5.03 11.83
CA TYR A 83 -5.05 5.06 12.23
C TYR A 83 -5.83 6.08 11.39
N PRO A 84 -5.84 5.93 10.04
CA PRO A 84 -6.48 6.91 9.17
C PRO A 84 -8.00 6.94 9.35
N SER A 85 -8.56 8.14 9.50
CA SER A 85 -9.98 8.42 9.35
C SER A 85 -10.47 8.14 7.91
N ASN A 86 -11.78 8.16 7.66
CA ASN A 86 -12.30 7.95 6.31
C ASN A 86 -11.82 9.00 5.31
N MET A 87 -11.61 10.25 5.76
CA MET A 87 -11.02 11.29 4.93
C MET A 87 -9.53 11.02 4.68
N GLU A 88 -8.77 10.68 5.72
CA GLU A 88 -7.33 10.40 5.62
C GLU A 88 -7.01 9.15 4.79
N LYS A 89 -7.91 8.16 4.76
CA LYS A 89 -7.78 6.97 3.89
C LYS A 89 -7.65 7.34 2.42
N MET A 90 -8.19 8.49 2.00
CA MET A 90 -8.13 8.95 0.62
C MET A 90 -6.79 9.59 0.25
N SER A 91 -6.00 9.99 1.23
CA SER A 91 -4.68 10.58 1.04
C SER A 91 -3.67 9.53 0.56
N VAL A 92 -3.08 9.77 -0.60
CA VAL A 92 -2.08 8.88 -1.22
C VAL A 92 -0.74 8.99 -0.50
N ARG A 93 -0.35 10.20 -0.09
CA ARG A 93 0.94 10.46 0.54
C ARG A 93 1.19 9.60 1.79
N PRO A 94 0.31 9.54 2.80
CA PRO A 94 0.50 8.65 3.95
C PRO A 94 0.54 7.16 3.55
N ALA A 95 -0.22 6.77 2.52
CA ALA A 95 -0.21 5.39 2.03
C ALA A 95 1.13 4.99 1.44
N VAL A 96 1.76 5.88 0.68
CA VAL A 96 3.09 5.66 0.10
C VAL A 96 4.18 5.71 1.18
N GLN A 97 4.10 6.68 2.10
CA GLN A 97 5.13 6.90 3.10
C GLN A 97 5.32 5.71 4.06
N ILE A 98 4.28 4.94 4.36
CA ILE A 98 4.40 3.72 5.18
C ILE A 98 5.33 2.68 4.57
N PHE A 99 5.39 2.62 3.24
CA PHE A 99 6.23 1.66 2.50
C PHE A 99 7.53 2.30 2.00
N SER A 100 7.94 3.42 2.60
CA SER A 100 9.13 4.15 2.16
C SER A 100 10.43 3.57 2.74
N PRO A 101 11.57 3.73 2.04
CA PRO A 101 12.88 3.23 2.51
C PRO A 101 13.27 3.64 3.94
N PRO A 102 13.00 4.88 4.41
CA PRO A 102 13.28 5.24 5.80
C PRO A 102 12.52 4.40 6.82
N VAL A 103 11.30 3.96 6.49
CA VAL A 103 10.50 3.10 7.37
C VAL A 103 11.11 1.71 7.47
N THR A 104 11.43 1.10 6.33
CA THR A 104 12.07 -0.21 6.31
C THR A 104 13.45 -0.19 6.95
N ALA A 105 14.26 0.85 6.73
CA ALA A 105 15.56 0.99 7.38
C ALA A 105 15.45 1.09 8.91
N ALA A 106 14.50 1.87 9.42
CA ALA A 106 14.28 1.98 10.87
C ALA A 106 13.78 0.66 11.48
N LEU A 107 12.86 -0.03 10.80
CA LEU A 107 12.38 -1.34 11.25
C LEU A 107 13.49 -2.41 11.23
N GLN A 108 14.35 -2.38 10.20
CA GLN A 108 15.50 -3.28 10.10
C GLN A 108 16.48 -3.02 11.25
N TYR A 109 16.82 -1.77 11.51
CA TYR A 109 17.67 -1.40 12.64
C TYR A 109 17.10 -1.89 13.99
N LEU A 110 15.79 -1.75 14.20
CA LEU A 110 15.12 -2.23 15.43
C LEU A 110 15.08 -3.75 15.57
N LYS A 111 15.17 -4.50 14.47
CA LYS A 111 15.22 -5.96 14.48
C LYS A 111 16.61 -6.48 14.87
N ASP A 112 17.65 -5.73 14.51
CA ASP A 112 19.06 -6.12 14.70
C ASP A 112 19.62 -5.71 16.08
N GLN A 113 18.80 -5.08 16.93
CA GLN A 113 19.07 -4.75 18.33
C GLN A 113 18.47 -5.82 19.25
#